data_AF-A0A497C7V1-F1
#
_entry.id   AF-A0A497C7V1-F1
#
_cell.length_a   1.000
_cell.length_b   1.000
_cell.length_c   1.000
_cell.angle_alpha   90.00
_cell.angle_beta   90.00
_cell.angle_gamma   90.00
#
_symmetry.space_group_name_H-M   'P 1'
#
loop_
_entity.id
_entity.type
_entity.pdbx_description
1 polymer ?
#
loop_
_entity_poly.entity_id
_entity_poly.type
_entity_poly.pdbx_seq_one_letter_code
_entity_poly.pdbx_strand_id
1 'polypeptide(L)'
;MKVFRNPYWNGEISQIASVLWAVSNIIKRENFVEMYKSSIQGAANKDISDDVLEMASQMGEQTENAADEIVISQMVVLLVTYLELMIQEYFEVLFAKHPLRMYEYLFVSKHGVDIQGKVDLKEIAKAESKDEIIDNLSEGAAINATSGKFKTILSRLEKSSKLTLMEIEKENLLNLVNYRNKIVHEAFRDENDQGYFMSGYIAVVNFLSTLIEWCEINELPHGSSV
;
A
#
# COMPACT_ATOMS: atom_id res chain seq x y z
N MET A 1 -3.60 17.13 -11.94
CA MET A 1 -2.88 15.85 -11.79
C MET A 1 -3.10 15.08 -13.09
N LYS A 2 -2.06 14.87 -13.92
CA LYS A 2 -2.20 14.00 -15.11
C LYS A 2 -2.37 12.58 -14.59
N VAL A 3 -3.49 11.94 -14.91
CA VAL A 3 -3.73 10.54 -14.55
C VAL A 3 -2.74 9.70 -15.34
N PHE A 4 -1.75 9.13 -14.65
CA PHE A 4 -0.80 8.18 -15.23
C PHE A 4 -1.58 6.95 -15.67
N ARG A 5 -1.56 6.64 -16.96
CA ARG A 5 -2.00 5.36 -17.50
C ARG A 5 -0.74 4.64 -17.95
N ASN A 6 -0.18 3.81 -17.07
CA ASN A 6 0.77 2.79 -17.49
C ASN A 6 -0.01 1.48 -17.70
N PRO A 7 -0.17 1.00 -18.93
CA PRO A 7 -0.97 -0.19 -19.25
C PRO A 7 -0.46 -1.54 -18.71
N TYR A 8 0.67 -1.61 -17.99
CA TYR A 8 1.03 -2.79 -17.19
C TYR A 8 0.84 -2.63 -15.69
N TRP A 9 0.63 -1.41 -15.22
CA TRP A 9 0.16 -1.23 -13.86
C TRP A 9 -1.35 -1.33 -14.00
N ASN A 10 -1.91 -2.44 -13.56
CA ASN A 10 -3.35 -2.65 -13.64
C ASN A 10 -4.05 -1.46 -12.96
N GLY A 11 -5.36 -1.27 -13.24
CA GLY A 11 -6.14 -0.15 -12.72
C GLY A 11 -5.98 0.14 -11.21
N GLU A 12 -5.43 -0.81 -10.45
CA GLU A 12 -4.93 -0.74 -9.08
C GLU A 12 -4.09 0.51 -8.77
N ILE A 13 -3.04 0.90 -9.51
CA ILE A 13 -2.31 2.14 -9.18
C ILE A 13 -3.17 3.39 -9.29
N SER A 14 -4.01 3.48 -10.32
CA SER A 14 -4.93 4.61 -10.46
C SER A 14 -5.98 4.58 -9.36
N GLN A 15 -6.42 3.40 -8.92
CA GLN A 15 -7.31 3.22 -7.78
C GLN A 15 -6.61 3.64 -6.48
N ILE A 16 -5.36 3.25 -6.27
CA ILE A 16 -4.51 3.65 -5.15
C ILE A 16 -4.42 5.17 -5.09
N ALA A 17 -4.04 5.82 -6.18
CA ALA A 17 -3.97 7.29 -6.24
C ALA A 17 -5.33 7.96 -5.95
N SER A 18 -6.43 7.38 -6.44
CA SER A 18 -7.79 7.89 -6.19
C SER A 18 -8.23 7.72 -4.73
N VAL A 19 -7.88 6.60 -4.11
CA VAL A 19 -8.13 6.32 -2.70
C VAL A 19 -7.32 7.28 -1.85
N LEU A 20 -6.02 7.42 -2.12
CA LEU A 20 -5.14 8.35 -1.43
C LEU A 20 -5.64 9.80 -1.53
N TRP A 21 -6.16 10.20 -2.68
CA TRP A 21 -6.79 11.50 -2.88
C TRP A 21 -8.10 11.65 -2.09
N ALA A 22 -8.98 10.65 -2.13
CA ALA A 22 -10.23 10.65 -1.38
C ALA A 22 -9.97 10.74 0.14
N VAL A 23 -8.96 10.02 0.62
CA VAL A 23 -8.49 10.05 2.01
C VAL A 23 -7.98 11.44 2.40
N SER A 24 -7.15 12.06 1.56
CA SER A 24 -6.69 13.44 1.79
C SER A 24 -7.85 14.42 1.92
N ASN A 25 -8.95 14.20 1.20
CA ASN A 25 -10.14 15.05 1.28
C ASN A 25 -11.02 14.75 2.50
N ILE A 26 -11.10 13.50 2.96
CA ILE A 26 -11.83 13.14 4.20
C ILE A 26 -11.15 13.81 5.40
N ILE A 27 -9.82 13.73 5.49
CA ILE A 27 -9.02 14.34 6.55
C ILE A 27 -9.15 15.88 6.57
N LYS A 28 -9.49 16.50 5.44
CA LYS A 28 -9.67 17.96 5.32
C LYS A 28 -11.08 18.45 5.62
N ARG A 29 -12.04 17.58 5.98
CA ARG A 29 -13.44 18.00 6.15
C ARG A 29 -13.65 18.72 7.47
N GLU A 30 -13.65 20.05 7.40
CA GLU A 30 -14.08 21.00 8.45
C GLU A 30 -15.58 20.92 8.85
N ASN A 31 -16.35 19.92 8.40
CA ASN A 31 -17.83 20.01 8.36
C ASN A 31 -18.59 18.93 9.15
N PHE A 32 -17.92 18.04 9.90
CA PHE A 32 -18.63 17.01 10.66
C PHE A 32 -19.27 17.57 11.94
N VAL A 33 -18.54 18.41 12.70
CA VAL A 33 -19.07 19.16 13.85
C VAL A 33 -20.37 19.92 13.51
N GLU A 34 -20.39 20.66 12.39
CA GLU A 34 -21.56 21.45 12.01
C GLU A 34 -22.78 20.57 11.69
N MET A 35 -22.58 19.42 11.05
CA MET A 35 -23.64 18.46 10.75
C MET A 35 -24.23 17.86 12.04
N TYR A 36 -23.40 17.56 13.03
CA TYR A 36 -23.84 17.01 14.32
C TYR A 36 -24.60 18.06 15.15
N LYS A 37 -24.09 19.29 15.23
CA LYS A 37 -24.78 20.44 15.86
C LYS A 37 -26.15 20.69 15.24
N SER A 38 -26.23 20.66 13.91
CA SER A 38 -27.48 20.82 13.16
C SER A 38 -28.50 19.72 13.48
N SER A 39 -28.04 18.49 13.66
CA SER A 39 -28.89 17.33 13.96
C SER A 39 -29.43 17.36 15.39
N ILE A 40 -28.61 17.78 16.36
CA ILE A 40 -29.05 18.01 17.74
C ILE A 40 -30.07 19.14 17.80
N GLN A 41 -29.80 20.28 17.14
CA GLN A 41 -30.71 21.43 17.08
C GLN A 41 -32.03 21.08 16.37
N GLY A 42 -31.99 20.26 15.32
CA GLY A 42 -33.18 19.78 14.62
C GLY A 42 -34.03 18.78 15.41
N ALA A 43 -33.41 17.97 16.26
CA ALA A 43 -34.10 17.05 17.17
C ALA A 43 -34.67 17.75 18.41
N ALA A 44 -34.06 18.87 18.80
CA ALA A 44 -34.39 19.70 19.95
C ALA A 44 -35.59 20.64 19.70
N ASN A 45 -36.80 20.09 19.58
CA ASN A 45 -38.02 20.90 19.64
C ASN A 45 -38.34 21.27 21.11
N LYS A 46 -37.66 22.31 21.66
CA LYS A 46 -37.93 23.11 22.90
C LYS A 46 -36.68 23.38 23.72
N ASP A 47 -36.65 24.56 24.37
CA ASP A 47 -35.82 25.01 25.51
C ASP A 47 -34.88 23.94 26.11
N ILE A 48 -33.79 23.63 25.41
CA ILE A 48 -32.69 22.84 25.95
C ILE A 48 -31.80 23.79 26.75
N SER A 49 -31.49 23.43 27.99
CA SER A 49 -30.58 24.22 28.83
C SER A 49 -29.18 24.25 28.21
N ASP A 50 -28.47 25.37 28.41
CA ASP A 50 -27.11 25.55 27.90
C ASP A 50 -26.17 24.41 28.32
N ASP A 51 -26.31 23.88 29.54
CA ASP A 51 -25.53 22.73 30.04
C ASP A 51 -25.69 21.47 29.18
N VAL A 52 -26.90 21.22 28.63
CA VAL A 52 -27.17 20.04 27.79
C VAL A 52 -26.63 20.26 26.38
N LEU A 53 -26.67 21.50 25.87
CA LEU A 53 -26.02 21.87 24.61
C LEU A 53 -24.49 21.76 24.70
N GLU A 54 -23.90 22.15 25.84
CA GLU A 54 -22.47 22.02 26.09
C GLU A 54 -22.06 20.55 26.19
N MET A 55 -22.78 19.74 26.96
CA MET A 55 -22.52 18.30 27.07
C MET A 55 -22.67 17.58 25.72
N ALA A 56 -23.69 17.92 24.93
CA ALA A 56 -23.89 17.35 23.59
C ALA A 56 -22.78 17.78 22.62
N SER A 57 -22.27 19.01 22.74
CA SER A 57 -21.13 19.50 21.95
C SER A 57 -19.85 18.73 22.30
N GLN A 58 -19.57 18.53 23.59
CA GLN A 58 -18.42 17.74 24.06
C GLN A 58 -18.50 16.28 23.61
N MET A 59 -19.68 15.66 23.70
CA MET A 59 -19.89 14.29 23.20
C MET A 59 -19.72 14.21 21.68
N GLY A 60 -20.19 15.22 20.94
CA GLY A 60 -19.98 15.33 19.50
C GLY A 60 -18.50 15.38 19.13
N GLU A 61 -17.74 16.25 19.80
CA GLU A 61 -16.29 16.41 19.59
C GLU A 61 -15.52 15.12 19.93
N GLN A 62 -15.86 14.44 21.04
CA GLN A 62 -15.26 13.14 21.38
C GLN A 62 -15.58 12.06 20.35
N THR A 63 -16.81 12.06 19.81
CA THR A 63 -17.22 11.09 18.79
C THR A 63 -16.49 11.34 17.47
N GLU A 64 -16.28 12.61 17.10
CA GLU A 64 -15.53 13.01 15.92
C GLU A 64 -14.06 12.64 16.02
N ASN A 65 -13.40 12.98 17.13
CA ASN A 65 -12.00 12.60 17.37
C ASN A 65 -11.82 11.09 17.32
N ALA A 66 -12.73 10.33 17.95
CA ALA A 66 -12.69 8.87 17.89
C ALA A 66 -12.92 8.31 16.48
N ALA A 67 -13.77 8.96 15.67
CA ALA A 67 -13.99 8.58 14.28
C ALA A 67 -12.74 8.87 13.43
N ASP A 68 -12.09 10.02 13.63
CA ASP A 68 -10.87 10.42 12.92
C ASP A 68 -9.71 9.46 13.21
N GLU A 69 -9.48 9.09 14.47
CA GLU A 69 -8.48 8.08 14.86
C GLU A 69 -8.72 6.75 14.13
N ILE A 70 -9.96 6.27 14.12
CA ILE A 70 -10.33 5.02 13.44
C ILE A 70 -10.07 5.14 11.94
N VAL A 71 -10.49 6.25 11.32
CA VAL A 71 -10.27 6.48 9.89
C VAL A 71 -8.78 6.49 9.59
N ILE A 72 -7.96 7.26 10.30
CA ILE A 72 -6.51 7.34 10.08
C ILE A 72 -5.85 5.97 10.21
N SER A 73 -6.18 5.22 11.26
CA SER A 73 -5.69 3.86 11.46
C SER A 73 -6.04 2.94 10.27
N GLN A 74 -7.28 2.97 9.79
CA GLN A 74 -7.68 2.20 8.60
C GLN A 74 -6.93 2.65 7.35
N MET A 75 -6.62 3.95 7.22
CA MET A 75 -5.87 4.46 6.09
C MET A 75 -4.41 4.03 6.09
N VAL A 76 -3.79 3.90 7.25
CA VAL A 76 -2.46 3.29 7.36
C VAL A 76 -2.48 1.83 6.93
N VAL A 77 -3.47 1.05 7.38
CA VAL A 77 -3.62 -0.36 6.96
C VAL A 77 -3.75 -0.46 5.45
N LEU A 78 -4.60 0.39 4.86
CA LEU A 78 -4.85 0.42 3.42
C LEU A 78 -3.60 0.85 2.64
N LEU A 79 -2.90 1.89 3.10
CA LEU A 79 -1.68 2.39 2.49
C LEU A 79 -0.58 1.32 2.45
N VAL A 80 -0.38 0.57 3.54
CA VAL A 80 0.60 -0.52 3.59
C VAL A 80 0.20 -1.68 2.68
N THR A 81 -1.09 -2.03 2.66
CA THR A 81 -1.59 -3.08 1.76
C THR A 81 -1.27 -2.76 0.30
N TYR A 82 -1.50 -1.50 -0.09
CA TYR A 82 -1.18 -1.05 -1.44
C TYR A 82 0.33 -0.98 -1.71
N LEU A 83 1.13 -0.58 -0.73
CA LEU A 83 2.58 -0.63 -0.84
C LEU A 83 3.07 -2.06 -1.13
N GLU A 84 2.53 -3.06 -0.42
CA GLU A 84 2.87 -4.48 -0.62
C GLU A 84 2.47 -4.96 -2.02
N LEU A 85 1.26 -4.62 -2.47
CA LEU A 85 0.78 -4.94 -3.83
C LEU A 85 1.65 -4.31 -4.93
N MET A 86 1.98 -3.02 -4.79
CA MET A 86 2.83 -2.31 -5.76
C MET A 86 4.23 -2.93 -5.85
N ILE A 87 4.81 -3.36 -4.73
CA ILE A 87 6.12 -4.02 -4.75
C ILE A 87 6.02 -5.39 -5.44
N GLN A 88 4.95 -6.14 -5.22
CA GLN A 88 4.73 -7.44 -5.87
C GLN A 88 4.57 -7.27 -7.38
N GLU A 89 3.70 -6.36 -7.82
CA GLU A 89 3.48 -6.06 -9.23
C GLU A 89 4.79 -5.59 -9.89
N TYR A 90 5.58 -4.76 -9.20
CA TYR A 90 6.90 -4.35 -9.67
C TYR A 90 7.84 -5.54 -9.88
N PHE A 91 7.90 -6.49 -8.92
CA PHE A 91 8.73 -7.70 -9.08
C PHE A 91 8.26 -8.56 -10.25
N GLU A 92 6.95 -8.70 -10.43
CA GLU A 92 6.36 -9.47 -11.53
C GLU A 92 6.79 -8.90 -12.89
N VAL A 93 6.63 -7.59 -13.10
CA VAL A 93 7.07 -6.92 -14.33
C VAL A 93 8.59 -7.02 -14.50
N LEU A 94 9.35 -6.85 -13.43
CA LEU A 94 10.81 -6.96 -13.44
C LEU A 94 11.26 -8.36 -13.89
N PHE A 95 10.62 -9.41 -13.37
CA PHE A 95 10.95 -10.79 -13.67
C PHE A 95 10.47 -11.20 -15.06
N ALA A 96 9.30 -10.75 -15.49
CA ALA A 96 8.80 -11.00 -16.84
C ALA A 96 9.76 -10.44 -17.90
N LYS A 97 10.24 -9.20 -17.68
CA LYS A 97 11.19 -8.54 -18.59
C LYS A 97 12.62 -9.10 -18.46
N HIS A 98 13.02 -9.50 -17.25
CA HIS A 98 14.36 -10.01 -16.98
C HIS A 98 14.32 -11.36 -16.25
N PRO A 99 13.96 -12.46 -16.94
CA PRO A 99 13.72 -13.76 -16.30
C PRO A 99 14.86 -14.29 -15.45
N LEU A 100 16.12 -13.99 -15.80
CA LEU A 100 17.27 -14.44 -15.01
C LEU A 100 17.30 -13.86 -13.58
N ARG A 101 16.64 -12.72 -13.33
CA ARG A 101 16.58 -12.10 -11.99
C ARG A 101 15.64 -12.85 -11.05
N MET A 102 14.75 -13.68 -11.56
CA MET A 102 13.79 -14.44 -10.76
C MET A 102 14.37 -15.74 -10.17
N TYR A 103 15.57 -16.17 -10.61
CA TYR A 103 16.20 -17.45 -10.24
C TYR A 103 16.23 -17.71 -8.73
N GLU A 104 16.57 -16.69 -7.93
CA GLU A 104 16.67 -16.82 -6.47
C GLU A 104 15.32 -16.95 -5.76
N TYR A 105 14.22 -16.64 -6.47
CA TYR A 105 12.86 -16.61 -5.96
C TYR A 105 11.99 -17.74 -6.50
N LEU A 106 12.51 -18.52 -7.46
CA LEU A 106 11.93 -19.79 -7.86
C LEU A 106 12.50 -20.90 -6.99
N PHE A 107 11.71 -21.44 -6.07
CA PHE A 107 12.14 -22.60 -5.29
C PHE A 107 11.00 -23.57 -5.05
N VAL A 108 11.35 -24.85 -5.00
CA VAL A 108 10.46 -25.91 -4.54
C VAL A 108 11.04 -26.43 -3.24
N SER A 109 10.32 -26.23 -2.14
CA SER A 109 10.71 -26.81 -0.86
C SER A 109 10.45 -28.31 -0.89
N LYS A 110 11.51 -29.12 -0.85
CA LYS A 110 11.39 -30.58 -0.79
C LYS A 110 12.20 -31.08 0.41
N HIS A 111 11.53 -31.70 1.37
CA HIS A 111 12.13 -32.16 2.62
C HIS A 111 12.85 -31.05 3.42
N GLY A 112 12.35 -29.82 3.36
CA GLY A 112 12.95 -28.67 4.06
C GLY A 112 14.23 -28.12 3.43
N VAL A 113 14.57 -28.56 2.22
CA VAL A 113 15.65 -27.98 1.41
C VAL A 113 15.03 -27.20 0.26
N ASP A 114 15.31 -25.90 0.23
CA ASP A 114 14.88 -25.02 -0.84
C ASP A 114 15.91 -25.08 -1.97
N ILE A 115 15.48 -25.62 -3.12
CA ILE A 115 16.31 -25.67 -4.34
C ILE A 115 15.90 -24.51 -5.23
N GLN A 116 16.80 -23.54 -5.37
CA GLN A 116 16.62 -22.35 -6.22
C GLN A 116 16.61 -22.70 -7.72
N GLY A 117 15.95 -21.87 -8.52
CA GLY A 117 15.83 -22.01 -9.98
C GLY A 117 15.00 -23.21 -10.44
N LYS A 118 14.26 -23.87 -9.54
CA LYS A 118 13.50 -25.07 -9.88
C LYS A 118 12.09 -24.72 -10.32
N VAL A 119 11.70 -25.26 -11.47
CA VAL A 119 10.36 -25.13 -12.07
C VAL A 119 9.71 -26.49 -12.16
N ASP A 120 8.39 -26.57 -11.90
CA ASP A 120 7.64 -27.82 -12.11
C ASP A 120 7.44 -28.05 -13.62
N LEU A 121 7.80 -29.25 -14.10
CA LEU A 121 7.53 -29.65 -15.48
C LEU A 121 6.04 -29.55 -15.81
N LYS A 122 5.16 -29.71 -14.82
CA LYS A 122 3.71 -29.54 -14.98
C LYS A 122 3.32 -28.11 -15.38
N GLU A 123 4.00 -27.09 -14.86
CA GLU A 123 3.75 -25.69 -15.25
C GLU A 123 4.19 -25.48 -16.71
N ILE A 124 5.36 -26.00 -17.07
CA ILE A 124 5.89 -25.94 -18.44
C ILE A 124 4.98 -26.66 -19.43
N ALA A 125 4.50 -27.85 -19.07
CA ALA A 125 3.68 -28.69 -19.95
C ALA A 125 2.24 -28.16 -20.16
N LYS A 126 1.78 -27.26 -19.29
CA LYS A 126 0.44 -26.65 -19.38
C LYS A 126 0.41 -25.38 -20.22
N ALA A 127 1.53 -24.66 -20.30
CA ALA A 127 1.60 -23.41 -21.01
C ALA A 127 1.58 -23.64 -22.53
N GLU A 128 0.85 -22.79 -23.24
CA GLU A 128 0.72 -22.79 -24.69
C GLU A 128 1.90 -22.11 -25.38
N SER A 129 2.64 -21.28 -24.65
CA SER A 129 3.75 -20.50 -25.18
C SER A 129 4.86 -20.25 -24.16
N LYS A 130 6.03 -19.82 -24.65
CA LYS A 130 7.15 -19.40 -23.79
C LYS A 130 6.78 -18.18 -22.94
N ASP A 131 6.01 -17.25 -23.50
CA ASP A 131 5.65 -16.01 -22.80
C ASP A 131 4.72 -16.32 -21.63
N GLU A 132 3.75 -17.21 -21.83
CA GLU A 132 2.89 -17.70 -20.75
C GLU A 132 3.68 -18.44 -19.64
N ILE A 133 4.74 -19.18 -19.98
CA ILE A 133 5.63 -19.77 -18.97
C ILE A 133 6.31 -18.66 -18.15
N ILE A 134 6.83 -17.63 -18.82
CA ILE A 134 7.52 -16.54 -18.14
C ILE A 134 6.57 -15.78 -17.23
N ASP A 135 5.35 -15.49 -17.69
CA ASP A 135 4.35 -14.76 -16.92
C ASP A 135 3.96 -15.52 -15.64
N ASN A 136 3.61 -16.81 -15.77
CA ASN A 136 3.28 -17.67 -14.63
C ASN A 136 4.44 -17.79 -13.62
N LEU A 137 5.68 -17.93 -14.11
CA LEU A 137 6.85 -18.02 -13.24
C LEU A 137 7.18 -16.69 -12.56
N SER A 138 6.94 -15.57 -13.25
CA SER A 138 7.20 -14.23 -12.74
C SER A 138 6.24 -13.88 -11.62
N GLU A 139 4.95 -14.23 -11.75
CA GLU A 139 3.95 -14.07 -10.69
C GLU A 139 4.36 -14.86 -9.43
N GLY A 140 4.68 -16.15 -9.58
CA GLY A 140 5.11 -17.00 -8.46
C GLY A 140 6.40 -16.51 -7.80
N ALA A 141 7.37 -16.08 -8.60
CA ALA A 141 8.61 -15.50 -8.10
C ALA A 141 8.39 -14.16 -7.39
N ALA A 142 7.45 -13.32 -7.86
CA ALA A 142 7.11 -12.06 -7.22
C ALA A 142 6.51 -12.28 -5.83
N ILE A 143 5.57 -13.21 -5.69
CA ILE A 143 4.99 -13.62 -4.40
C ILE A 143 6.10 -14.07 -3.43
N ASN A 144 7.04 -14.87 -3.92
CA ASN A 144 8.17 -15.32 -3.10
C ASN A 144 9.12 -14.17 -2.73
N ALA A 145 9.37 -13.23 -3.64
CA ALA A 145 10.21 -12.06 -3.40
C ALA A 145 9.61 -11.12 -2.34
N THR A 146 8.28 -10.99 -2.32
CA THR A 146 7.52 -10.18 -1.34
C THR A 146 7.15 -10.93 -0.06
N SER A 147 7.57 -12.19 0.11
CA SER A 147 7.31 -12.93 1.34
C SER A 147 8.26 -12.55 2.49
N GLY A 148 7.75 -12.52 3.73
CA GLY A 148 8.54 -12.37 4.95
C GLY A 148 8.64 -10.95 5.50
N LYS A 149 9.75 -10.61 6.17
CA LYS A 149 9.91 -9.31 6.82
C LYS A 149 10.07 -8.20 5.78
N PHE A 150 9.36 -7.08 5.97
CA PHE A 150 9.39 -5.95 5.03
C PHE A 150 10.81 -5.41 4.74
N LYS A 151 11.68 -5.36 5.76
CA LYS A 151 13.11 -5.02 5.58
C LYS A 151 13.82 -5.94 4.58
N THR A 152 13.50 -7.23 4.61
CA THR A 152 14.04 -8.22 3.67
C THR A 152 13.47 -8.02 2.26
N ILE A 153 12.19 -7.66 2.15
CA ILE A 153 11.55 -7.32 0.87
C ILE A 153 12.27 -6.13 0.21
N LEU A 154 12.50 -5.03 0.96
CA LEU A 154 13.24 -3.86 0.45
C LEU A 154 14.66 -4.22 0.00
N SER A 155 15.37 -5.06 0.78
CA SER A 155 16.71 -5.51 0.39
C SER A 155 16.71 -6.34 -0.90
N ARG A 156 15.72 -7.22 -1.08
CA ARG A 156 15.52 -7.99 -2.32
C ARG A 156 15.19 -7.08 -3.50
N LEU A 157 14.40 -6.04 -3.25
CA LEU A 157 14.02 -5.04 -4.25
C LEU A 157 15.27 -4.34 -4.77
N GLU A 158 16.08 -3.75 -3.88
CA GLU A 158 17.34 -3.08 -4.24
C GLU A 158 18.30 -4.04 -4.96
N LYS A 159 18.45 -5.28 -4.46
CA LYS A 159 19.32 -6.29 -5.09
C LYS A 159 18.87 -6.66 -6.50
N SER A 160 17.58 -6.90 -6.70
CA SER A 160 17.04 -7.42 -7.97
C SER A 160 16.91 -6.32 -9.01
N SER A 161 16.53 -5.11 -8.61
CA SER A 161 16.40 -3.95 -9.50
C SER A 161 17.72 -3.22 -9.73
N LYS A 162 18.70 -3.35 -8.82
CA LYS A 162 19.84 -2.44 -8.70
C LYS A 162 19.43 -0.99 -8.39
N LEU A 163 18.21 -0.79 -7.90
CA LEU A 163 17.74 0.47 -7.33
C LEU A 163 18.43 0.71 -5.99
N THR A 164 18.74 1.97 -5.69
CA THR A 164 19.19 2.40 -4.37
C THR A 164 18.15 3.34 -3.80
N LEU A 165 17.49 2.93 -2.72
CA LEU A 165 16.56 3.79 -1.99
C LEU A 165 17.33 4.64 -0.99
N MET A 166 16.86 5.86 -0.74
CA MET A 166 17.45 6.68 0.32
C MET A 166 17.18 6.03 1.68
N GLU A 167 18.17 6.03 2.59
CA GLU A 167 18.01 5.40 3.92
C GLU A 167 16.83 5.98 4.71
N ILE A 168 16.61 7.30 4.60
CA ILE A 168 15.47 7.98 5.24
C ILE A 168 14.12 7.48 4.71
N GLU A 169 14.03 7.15 3.42
CA GLU A 169 12.80 6.60 2.83
C GLU A 169 12.57 5.17 3.30
N LYS A 170 13.62 4.34 3.33
CA LYS A 170 13.55 2.97 3.86
C LYS A 170 13.11 2.96 5.32
N GLU A 171 13.65 3.86 6.13
CA GLU A 171 13.24 4.01 7.53
C GLU A 171 11.77 4.41 7.67
N ASN A 172 11.31 5.39 6.89
CA ASN A 172 9.91 5.81 6.92
C ASN A 172 8.94 4.71 6.49
N LEU A 173 9.28 3.95 5.43
CA LEU A 173 8.47 2.80 5.01
C LEU A 173 8.44 1.69 6.08
N LEU A 174 9.58 1.41 6.72
CA LEU A 174 9.63 0.44 7.82
C LEU A 174 8.81 0.89 9.02
N ASN A 175 8.88 2.17 9.38
CA ASN A 175 8.09 2.74 10.46
C ASN A 175 6.60 2.63 10.17
N LEU A 176 6.18 2.92 8.93
CA LEU A 176 4.80 2.77 8.48
C LEU A 176 4.30 1.32 8.61
N VAL A 177 5.08 0.33 8.15
CA VAL A 177 4.70 -1.09 8.25
C VAL A 177 4.65 -1.57 9.70
N ASN A 178 5.62 -1.16 10.54
CA ASN A 178 5.61 -1.49 11.96
C ASN A 178 4.39 -0.88 12.66
N TYR A 179 4.03 0.34 12.32
CA TYR A 179 2.87 1.03 12.86
C TYR A 179 1.55 0.35 12.42
N ARG A 180 1.43 -0.07 11.15
CA ARG A 180 0.33 -0.95 10.70
C ARG A 180 0.22 -2.22 11.54
N ASN A 181 1.34 -2.87 11.84
CA ASN A 181 1.34 -4.11 12.63
C ASN A 181 0.82 -3.86 14.06
N LYS A 182 1.16 -2.73 14.68
CA LYS A 182 0.60 -2.33 15.98
C LYS A 182 -0.91 -2.10 15.91
N ILE A 183 -1.39 -1.39 14.89
CA ILE A 183 -2.84 -1.18 14.68
C ILE A 183 -3.57 -2.52 14.57
N VAL A 184 -3.08 -3.43 13.72
CA VAL A 184 -3.74 -4.70 13.40
C VAL A 184 -3.67 -5.71 14.56
N HIS A 185 -2.54 -5.81 15.25
CA HIS A 185 -2.32 -6.86 16.26
C HIS A 185 -2.51 -6.41 17.70
N GLU A 186 -2.33 -5.12 18.00
CA GLU A 186 -2.36 -4.59 19.36
C GLU A 186 -3.57 -3.69 19.62
N ALA A 187 -4.43 -3.46 18.61
CA ALA A 187 -5.50 -2.46 18.64
C ALA A 187 -5.00 -1.08 19.12
N PHE A 188 -3.74 -0.78 18.75
CA PHE A 188 -3.02 0.40 19.21
C PHE A 188 -3.66 1.68 18.68
N ARG A 189 -3.69 2.72 19.52
CA ARG A 189 -4.12 4.09 19.19
C ARG A 189 -3.07 5.05 19.74
N ASP A 190 -2.57 5.96 18.91
CA ASP A 190 -1.62 7.00 19.29
C ASP A 190 -2.25 8.38 19.08
N GLU A 191 -1.97 9.32 19.98
CA GLU A 191 -2.37 10.72 19.80
C GLU A 191 -1.66 11.34 18.57
N ASN A 192 -0.56 10.74 18.10
CA ASN A 192 0.19 11.18 16.92
C ASN A 192 -0.11 10.39 15.64
N ASP A 193 -1.22 9.65 15.57
CA ASP A 193 -1.65 8.84 14.42
C ASP A 193 -1.55 9.61 13.09
N GLN A 194 -1.94 10.89 13.08
CA GLN A 194 -1.91 11.75 11.89
C GLN A 194 -0.48 11.98 11.38
N GLY A 195 0.50 12.16 12.26
CA GLY A 195 1.90 12.38 11.88
C GLY A 195 2.51 11.13 11.25
N TYR A 196 2.23 9.95 11.81
CA TYR A 196 2.64 8.67 11.25
C TYR A 196 2.01 8.41 9.88
N PHE A 197 0.71 8.71 9.73
CA PHE A 197 0.04 8.61 8.44
C PHE A 197 0.66 9.54 7.39
N MET A 198 0.86 10.82 7.71
CA MET A 198 1.38 11.80 6.73
C MET A 198 2.82 11.49 6.31
N SER A 199 3.69 11.12 7.26
CA SER A 199 5.07 10.73 6.96
C SER A 199 5.13 9.45 6.13
N GLY A 200 4.33 8.44 6.47
CA GLY A 200 4.20 7.22 5.70
C GLY A 200 3.64 7.45 4.30
N TYR A 201 2.63 8.31 4.17
CA TYR A 201 2.05 8.70 2.88
C TYR A 201 3.10 9.32 1.95
N ILE A 202 3.87 10.29 2.45
CA ILE A 202 4.95 10.93 1.69
C ILE A 202 5.99 9.88 1.27
N ALA A 203 6.36 8.98 2.19
CA ALA A 203 7.32 7.93 1.89
C ALA A 203 6.84 6.98 0.78
N VAL A 204 5.56 6.59 0.79
CA VAL A 204 4.98 5.75 -0.26
C VAL A 204 4.92 6.49 -1.61
N VAL A 205 4.56 7.77 -1.62
CA VAL A 205 4.54 8.58 -2.85
C VAL A 205 5.93 8.75 -3.44
N ASN A 206 6.93 9.03 -2.60
CA ASN A 206 8.32 9.14 -3.05
C ASN A 206 8.82 7.81 -3.59
N PHE A 207 8.61 6.72 -2.84
CA PHE A 207 8.95 5.37 -3.26
C PHE A 207 8.33 5.01 -4.61
N LEU A 208 7.04 5.32 -4.80
CA LEU A 208 6.35 5.09 -6.06
C LEU A 208 6.98 5.89 -7.22
N SER A 209 7.30 7.16 -6.97
CA SER A 209 7.96 8.01 -7.96
C SER A 209 9.31 7.44 -8.37
N THR A 210 10.09 6.94 -7.41
CA THR A 210 11.36 6.25 -7.64
C THR A 210 11.19 4.98 -8.46
N LEU A 211 10.18 4.15 -8.18
CA LEU A 211 9.91 2.96 -8.98
C LEU A 211 9.54 3.30 -10.43
N ILE A 212 8.70 4.33 -10.62
CA ILE A 212 8.28 4.79 -11.96
C ILE A 212 9.48 5.28 -12.76
N GLU A 213 10.29 6.16 -12.18
CA GLU A 213 11.51 6.67 -12.83
C GLU A 213 12.46 5.53 -13.22
N TRP A 214 12.63 4.55 -12.33
CA TRP A 214 13.46 3.39 -12.61
C TRP A 214 12.90 2.56 -13.78
N CYS A 215 11.58 2.33 -13.82
CA CYS A 215 10.92 1.63 -14.92
C CYS A 215 11.14 2.33 -16.26
N GLU A 216 11.00 3.66 -16.28
CA GLU A 216 11.21 4.50 -17.47
C GLU A 216 12.65 4.39 -17.99
N ILE A 217 13.65 4.46 -17.10
CA ILE A 217 15.07 4.39 -17.46
C ILE A 217 15.45 3.00 -18.01
N ASN A 218 14.85 1.93 -17.48
CA ASN A 218 15.24 0.56 -17.82
C ASN A 218 14.44 -0.03 -18.99
N GLU A 219 13.65 0.78 -19.69
CA GLU A 219 12.77 0.35 -20.77
C GLU A 219 11.94 -0.88 -20.37
N LEU A 220 11.54 -0.93 -19.09
CA LEU A 220 10.46 -1.82 -18.71
C LEU A 220 9.27 -1.36 -19.53
N PRO A 221 8.62 -2.29 -20.26
CA PRO A 221 7.68 -1.91 -21.28
C PRO A 221 6.62 -1.02 -20.62
N HIS A 222 6.36 0.15 -21.21
CA HIS A 222 5.10 0.86 -21.01
C HIS A 222 4.14 0.15 -21.94
N GLY A 223 3.06 -0.44 -21.42
CA GLY A 223 2.20 -1.30 -22.24
C GLY A 223 1.86 -0.63 -23.55
N SER A 224 2.21 -1.32 -24.62
CA SER A 224 1.45 -1.12 -25.84
C SER A 224 0.09 -1.69 -25.47
N SER A 225 -0.90 -0.81 -25.31
CA SER A 225 -2.29 -1.23 -25.09
C SER A 225 -2.62 -2.18 -26.23
N VAL A 226 -2.89 -3.45 -25.90
CA VAL A 226 -3.58 -4.38 -26.79
C VAL A 226 -5.06 -4.11 -26.67
#